data_AF-A0A358SMG4-F1
#
_entry.id   AF-A0A358SMG4-F1
#
_cell.length_a   1.000
_cell.length_b   1.000
_cell.length_c   1.000
_cell.angle_alpha   90.00
_cell.angle_beta   90.00
_cell.angle_gamma   90.00
#
_symmetry.space_group_name_H-M   'P 1'
#
loop_
_entity.id
_entity.type
_entity.pdbx_description
1 polymer ?
#
loop_
_entity_poly.entity_id
_entity_poly.type
_entity_poly.pdbx_seq_one_letter_code
_entity_poly.pdbx_strand_id
1 'polypeptide(L)'
;EVGDRFLVRIRTSVPAPDWPPSRVTVLGDAIHAMSPARGSGANTALQDAALLCRTLAAAGSGSRALLASIGTYETQMRGYGYAAVRASRQAEAEMGARRRSVMFWLGRQLARSRSG
;
A
#
# COMPACT_ATOMS: atom_id res chain seq x y z
N GLU A 1 -31.23 -1.36 -12.29
CA GLU A 1 -30.51 -0.27 -12.99
C GLU A 1 -29.32 0.12 -12.14
N VAL A 2 -28.08 -0.06 -12.62
CA VAL A 2 -26.86 0.06 -11.78
C VAL A 2 -26.36 1.51 -11.83
N GLY A 3 -26.80 2.31 -10.85
CA GLY A 3 -26.47 3.73 -10.71
C GLY A 3 -25.42 4.07 -9.66
N ASP A 4 -24.87 3.11 -8.92
CA ASP A 4 -24.04 3.45 -7.74
C ASP A 4 -22.55 3.38 -8.05
N ARG A 5 -22.05 4.39 -8.77
CA ARG A 5 -20.62 4.70 -8.81
C ARG A 5 -20.39 6.01 -8.07
N PHE A 6 -19.82 5.92 -6.88
CA PHE A 6 -19.38 7.07 -6.11
C PHE A 6 -17.86 7.24 -6.22
N LEU A 7 -17.39 8.48 -6.12
CA LEU A 7 -15.96 8.78 -6.13
C LEU A 7 -15.35 8.41 -4.79
N VAL A 8 -14.39 7.49 -4.80
CA VAL A 8 -13.55 7.20 -3.64
C VAL A 8 -12.24 7.96 -3.78
N ARG A 9 -11.95 8.83 -2.81
CA ARG A 9 -10.64 9.48 -2.71
C ARG A 9 -9.61 8.47 -2.23
N ILE A 10 -8.74 8.03 -3.13
CA ILE A 10 -7.61 7.16 -2.80
C ILE A 10 -6.49 8.00 -2.16
N ARG A 11 -5.98 7.53 -1.02
CA ARG A 11 -4.80 8.08 -0.35
C ARG A 11 -3.69 7.05 -0.38
N THR A 12 -2.45 7.51 -0.31
CA THR A 12 -1.29 6.63 -0.27
C THR A 12 -0.29 7.20 0.72
N SER A 13 0.23 6.34 1.61
CA SER A 13 1.12 6.73 2.70
C SER A 13 2.42 7.34 2.21
N VAL A 14 2.93 8.30 2.97
CA VAL A 14 4.32 8.75 2.91
C VAL A 14 5.04 8.02 4.04
N PRO A 15 6.29 7.53 3.85
CA PRO A 15 7.03 6.88 4.93
C PRO A 15 7.07 7.76 6.19
N ALA A 16 6.54 7.24 7.29
CA ALA A 16 6.66 7.89 8.58
C ALA A 16 8.09 7.71 9.12
N PRO A 17 8.62 8.70 9.86
CA PRO A 17 9.88 8.52 10.59
C PRO A 17 9.77 7.37 11.59
N ASP A 18 10.90 6.78 11.96
CA ASP A 18 10.92 5.78 13.02
C ASP A 18 10.42 6.36 14.34
N TRP A 19 9.71 5.54 15.11
CA TRP A 19 9.23 5.90 16.45
C TRP A 19 9.74 4.89 17.50
N PRO A 20 9.86 5.32 18.78
CA PRO A 20 10.20 4.42 19.86
C PRO A 20 9.12 3.34 20.07
N PRO A 21 9.48 2.06 20.21
CA PRO A 21 8.51 1.01 20.47
C PRO A 21 7.75 1.23 21.77
N SER A 22 6.44 0.99 21.73
CA SER A 22 5.54 1.12 22.89
C SER A 22 4.58 -0.08 22.96
N ARG A 23 3.64 -0.07 23.91
CA ARG A 23 2.55 -1.07 23.96
C ARG A 23 1.47 -0.84 22.88
N VAL A 24 1.63 0.20 22.08
CA VAL A 24 0.77 0.55 20.95
C VAL A 24 1.63 0.52 19.69
N THR A 25 1.15 -0.20 18.68
CA THR A 25 1.75 -0.27 17.34
C THR A 25 0.66 -0.26 16.27
N VAL A 26 1.05 -0.23 15.00
CA VAL A 26 0.15 -0.07 13.84
C VAL A 26 0.39 -1.16 12.80
N LEU A 27 -0.61 -1.42 11.96
CA LEU A 27 -0.55 -2.33 10.83
C LEU A 27 -1.51 -1.87 9.72
N GLY A 28 -1.36 -2.41 8.52
CA GLY A 28 -2.28 -2.18 7.41
C GLY A 28 -2.29 -0.71 6.96
N ASP A 29 -3.49 -0.25 6.57
CA ASP A 29 -3.67 1.10 6.02
C ASP A 29 -3.35 2.23 7.02
N ALA A 30 -3.34 1.93 8.32
CA ALA A 30 -2.95 2.90 9.34
C ALA A 30 -1.50 3.40 9.18
N ILE A 31 -0.64 2.62 8.52
CA ILE A 31 0.78 2.95 8.34
C ILE A 31 1.23 2.89 6.88
N HIS A 32 0.69 1.98 6.08
CA HIS A 32 1.07 1.83 4.67
C HIS A 32 -0.15 1.66 3.74
N ALA A 33 -1.11 2.58 3.84
CA ALA A 33 -2.17 2.74 2.85
C ALA A 33 -1.57 2.89 1.45
N MET A 34 -2.07 2.11 0.49
CA MET A 34 -1.48 2.00 -0.83
C MET A 34 -2.51 2.11 -1.95
N SER A 35 -2.05 2.55 -3.12
CA SER A 35 -2.87 2.54 -4.34
C SER A 35 -3.41 1.13 -4.62
N PRO A 36 -4.69 0.97 -5.03
CA PRO A 36 -5.26 -0.34 -5.35
C PRO A 36 -4.66 -0.95 -6.62
N ALA A 37 -3.80 -0.23 -7.33
CA ALA A 37 -3.19 -0.62 -8.60
C ALA A 37 -2.56 -2.02 -8.65
N ARG A 38 -2.12 -2.56 -7.52
CA ARG A 38 -1.58 -3.93 -7.39
C ARG A 38 -2.46 -4.89 -6.59
N GLY A 39 -3.50 -4.40 -5.93
CA GLY A 39 -4.33 -5.22 -5.03
C GLY A 39 -3.57 -5.81 -3.83
N SER A 40 -2.39 -5.27 -3.46
CA SER A 40 -1.51 -5.87 -2.45
C SER A 40 -1.85 -5.47 -1.00
N GLY A 41 -2.69 -4.47 -0.78
CA GLY A 41 -2.93 -3.90 0.56
C GLY A 41 -3.41 -4.93 1.59
N ALA A 42 -4.40 -5.76 1.23
CA ALA A 42 -4.91 -6.80 2.11
C ALA A 42 -3.86 -7.87 2.44
N ASN A 43 -3.06 -8.27 1.46
CA ASN A 43 -1.99 -9.25 1.67
C ASN A 43 -0.89 -8.69 2.58
N THR A 44 -0.55 -7.40 2.43
CA THR A 44 0.38 -6.72 3.34
C THR A 44 -0.18 -6.67 4.76
N ALA A 45 -1.45 -6.31 4.95
CA ALA A 45 -2.09 -6.31 6.26
C ALA A 45 -2.11 -7.70 6.93
N LEU A 46 -2.34 -8.78 6.15
CA LEU A 46 -2.27 -10.15 6.65
C LEU A 46 -0.83 -10.55 7.03
N GLN A 47 0.16 -10.11 6.24
CA GLN A 47 1.57 -10.29 6.56
C GLN A 47 1.95 -9.57 7.86
N ASP A 48 1.44 -8.35 8.08
CA ASP A 48 1.63 -7.60 9.33
C ASP A 48 1.11 -8.38 10.53
N ALA A 49 -0.16 -8.83 10.46
CA ALA A 49 -0.79 -9.57 11.55
C ALA A 49 -0.01 -10.85 11.86
N ALA A 50 0.38 -11.61 10.82
CA ALA A 50 1.15 -12.84 10.99
C ALA A 50 2.54 -12.56 11.60
N LEU A 51 3.22 -11.51 11.18
CA LEU A 51 4.52 -11.14 11.74
C LEU A 51 4.39 -10.68 13.19
N LEU A 52 3.44 -9.80 13.49
CA LEU A 52 3.19 -9.29 14.84
C LEU A 52 2.89 -10.44 15.81
N CYS A 53 2.00 -11.37 15.43
CA CYS A 53 1.71 -12.56 16.23
C CYS A 53 2.97 -13.39 16.50
N ARG A 54 3.80 -13.66 15.49
CA ARG A 54 5.04 -14.43 15.67
C ARG A 54 6.03 -13.71 16.59
N THR A 55 6.24 -12.41 16.42
CA THR A 55 7.19 -11.64 17.24
C THR A 55 6.73 -11.51 18.69
N LEU A 56 5.42 -11.40 18.93
CA LEU A 56 4.86 -11.36 20.28
C LEU A 56 4.89 -12.74 20.94
N ALA A 57 4.56 -13.81 20.21
CA ALA A 57 4.61 -15.17 20.73
C ALA A 57 6.04 -15.62 21.09
N ALA A 58 7.04 -15.14 20.35
CA ALA A 58 8.46 -15.39 20.64
C ALA A 58 9.04 -14.46 21.72
N ALA A 59 8.26 -13.51 22.24
CA ALA A 59 8.75 -12.57 23.24
C ALA A 59 9.05 -13.30 24.57
N GLY A 60 10.20 -13.01 25.16
CA GLY A 60 10.50 -13.40 26.53
C GLY A 60 9.60 -12.71 27.55
N SER A 61 9.71 -13.12 28.81
CA SER A 61 8.93 -12.49 29.90
C SER A 61 9.42 -11.08 30.23
N GLY A 62 8.47 -10.20 30.57
CA GLY A 62 8.74 -8.85 31.08
C GLY A 62 8.61 -7.73 30.04
N SER A 63 8.44 -6.50 30.54
CA SER A 63 8.10 -5.35 29.70
C SER A 63 9.20 -5.00 28.69
N ARG A 64 10.48 -5.21 29.03
CA ARG A 64 11.61 -4.91 28.11
C ARG A 64 11.62 -5.85 26.91
N ALA A 65 11.39 -7.14 27.14
CA ALA A 65 11.32 -8.13 26.07
C ALA A 65 10.15 -7.86 25.13
N LEU A 66 8.98 -7.52 25.69
CA LEU A 66 7.80 -7.14 24.91
C LEU A 66 8.07 -5.94 23.99
N LEU A 67 8.64 -4.86 24.52
CA LEU A 67 8.94 -3.66 23.72
C LEU A 67 9.98 -3.93 22.63
N ALA A 68 10.98 -4.77 22.91
CA ALA A 68 11.96 -5.19 21.91
C ALA A 68 11.32 -6.01 20.77
N SER A 69 10.38 -6.91 21.08
CA SER A 69 9.62 -7.67 20.08
C SER A 69 8.76 -6.76 19.21
N ILE A 70 8.10 -5.75 19.79
CA ILE A 70 7.30 -4.77 19.03
C ILE A 70 8.22 -3.95 18.10
N GLY A 71 9.38 -3.49 18.59
CA GLY A 71 10.34 -2.78 17.75
C GLY A 71 10.85 -3.63 16.58
N THR A 72 11.11 -4.92 16.83
CA THR A 72 11.51 -5.89 15.79
C THR A 72 10.44 -6.03 14.70
N TYR A 73 9.17 -6.10 15.11
CA TYR A 73 8.03 -6.11 14.18
C TYR A 73 7.99 -4.80 13.37
N GLU A 74 8.07 -3.65 14.03
CA GLU A 74 7.94 -2.34 13.39
C GLU A 74 9.03 -2.10 12.34
N THR A 75 10.29 -2.43 12.64
CA THR A 75 11.40 -2.31 11.69
C THR A 75 11.16 -3.13 10.42
N GLN A 76 10.73 -4.39 10.58
CA GLN A 76 10.44 -5.26 9.44
C GLN A 76 9.23 -4.77 8.64
N MET A 77 8.14 -4.43 9.33
CA MET A 77 6.90 -3.91 8.73
C MET A 77 7.14 -2.65 7.91
N ARG A 78 7.89 -1.67 8.43
CA ARG A 78 8.26 -0.47 7.65
C ARG A 78 9.04 -0.82 6.39
N GLY A 79 9.93 -1.81 6.47
CA GLY A 79 10.73 -2.30 5.35
C GLY A 79 9.88 -2.78 4.18
N TYR A 80 9.05 -3.81 4.39
CA TYR A 80 8.23 -4.36 3.30
C TYR A 80 6.99 -3.50 2.99
N GLY A 81 6.36 -2.89 3.99
CA GLY A 81 5.15 -2.08 3.82
C GLY A 81 5.40 -0.85 2.94
N TYR A 82 6.48 -0.11 3.17
CA TYR A 82 6.83 1.03 2.31
C TYR A 82 7.34 0.61 0.93
N ALA A 83 7.94 -0.57 0.81
CA ALA A 83 8.26 -1.15 -0.50
C ALA A 83 6.98 -1.43 -1.31
N ALA A 84 5.96 -2.03 -0.68
CA ALA A 84 4.66 -2.28 -1.30
C ALA A 84 3.97 -0.97 -1.72
N VAL A 85 4.03 0.09 -0.89
CA VAL A 85 3.49 1.42 -1.23
C VAL A 85 4.17 2.01 -2.48
N ARG A 86 5.52 2.02 -2.52
CA ARG A 86 6.29 2.54 -3.67
C ARG A 86 5.97 1.75 -4.93
N ALA A 87 5.90 0.43 -4.78
CA ALA A 87 5.45 -0.43 -5.84
C ALA A 87 4.06 0.06 -6.28
N SER A 88 3.00 0.00 -5.48
CA SER A 88 1.63 0.31 -5.93
C SER A 88 1.52 1.67 -6.66
N ARG A 89 2.28 2.69 -6.24
CA ARG A 89 2.40 3.96 -6.98
C ARG A 89 2.98 3.83 -8.40
N GLN A 90 4.03 3.05 -8.59
CA GLN A 90 4.61 2.82 -9.92
C GLN A 90 3.60 2.13 -10.86
N ALA A 91 2.88 1.13 -10.36
CA ALA A 91 1.86 0.43 -11.15
C ALA A 91 0.70 1.36 -11.54
N GLU A 92 0.28 2.26 -10.63
CA GLU A 92 -0.72 3.28 -10.92
C GLU A 92 -0.24 4.24 -12.03
N ALA A 93 1.01 4.69 -11.97
CA ALA A 93 1.60 5.56 -12.99
C ALA A 93 1.65 4.87 -14.37
N GLU A 94 2.05 3.60 -14.41
CA GLU A 94 2.07 2.79 -15.62
C GLU A 94 0.68 2.57 -16.22
N MET A 95 -0.32 2.25 -15.38
CA MET A 95 -1.71 2.14 -15.83
C MET A 95 -2.22 3.46 -16.39
N GLY A 96 -1.93 4.58 -15.71
CA GLY A 96 -2.27 5.92 -16.18
C GLY A 96 -1.63 6.25 -17.54
N ALA A 97 -0.36 5.89 -17.73
CA ALA A 97 0.35 6.07 -18.99
C ALA A 97 -0.27 5.26 -20.14
N ARG A 98 -0.55 3.97 -19.93
CA ARG A 98 -1.22 3.10 -20.91
C ARG A 98 -2.56 3.69 -21.36
N ARG A 99 -3.36 4.18 -20.40
CA ARG A 99 -4.67 4.77 -20.65
C ARG A 99 -4.57 6.02 -21.54
N ARG A 100 -3.57 6.88 -21.31
CA ARG A 100 -3.31 8.06 -22.16
C ARG A 100 -2.88 7.68 -23.58
N SER A 101 -2.02 6.67 -23.73
CA SER A 101 -1.56 6.21 -25.04
C SER A 101 -2.70 5.66 -25.91
N VAL A 102 -3.63 4.90 -25.33
CA VAL A 102 -4.82 4.39 -26.04
C VAL A 102 -5.73 5.55 -26.49
N MET A 103 -6.01 6.50 -25.59
CA MET A 103 -6.83 7.66 -25.92
C MET A 103 -6.21 8.51 -27.04
N PHE A 104 -4.89 8.68 -27.01
CA PHE A 104 -4.15 9.38 -28.06
C PHE A 104 -4.18 8.65 -29.40
N TRP A 105 -4.07 7.32 -29.40
CA TRP A 105 -4.21 6.50 -30.61
C TRP A 105 -5.63 6.61 -31.21
N LEU A 106 -6.67 6.47 -30.39
CA LEU A 106 -8.07 6.63 -30.82
C LEU A 106 -8.33 8.02 -31.41
N GLY A 107 -7.82 9.07 -30.78
CA GLY A 107 -7.93 10.44 -31.29
C GLY A 107 -7.29 10.61 -32.67
N ARG A 108 -6.11 10.02 -32.89
CA ARG A 108 -5.43 10.03 -34.20
C ARG A 108 -6.18 9.21 -35.26
N GLN A 109 -6.79 8.09 -34.88
CA GLN A 109 -7.58 7.26 -35.79
C GLN A 109 -8.84 7.99 -36.27
N LEU A 110 -9.57 8.65 -35.35
CA LEU A 110 -10.77 9.41 -35.68
C LEU A 110 -10.47 10.65 -36.54
N ALA A 111 -9.37 11.36 -36.26
CA ALA A 111 -8.94 12.50 -37.07
C ALA A 111 -8.63 12.10 -38.53
N ARG A 112 -8.06 10.91 -38.75
CA ARG A 112 -7.79 10.37 -40.09
C ARG A 112 -9.05 9.95 -40.87
N SER A 113 -10.12 9.57 -40.18
CA SER A 113 -11.38 9.14 -40.81
C SER A 113 -12.28 10.29 -41.28
N ARG A 114 -12.01 11.53 -40.86
CA ARG A 114 -12.81 12.73 -41.19
C ARG A 114 -12.24 13.57 -42.33
N SER A 115 -11.06 13.20 -42.82
CA SER A 115 -10.34 13.90 -43.89
C SER A 115 -10.42 13.18 -45.24
N GLY A 116 -11.40 12.29 -45.42
CA GLY A 116 -11.74 11.62 -46.68
C GLY A 116 -13.24 11.68 -46.90
#